data_AF-A0A963TLU1-F1
#
_entry.id   AF-A0A963TLU1-F1
#
_cell.length_a   1.000
_cell.length_b   1.000
_cell.length_c   1.000
_cell.angle_alpha   90.00
_cell.angle_beta   90.00
_cell.angle_gamma   90.00
#
_symmetry.space_group_name_H-M   'P 1'
#
loop_
_entity.id
_entity.type
_entity.pdbx_description
1 polymer ?
#
loop_
_entity_poly.entity_id
_entity_poly.type
_entity_poly.pdbx_seq_one_letter_code
_entity_poly.pdbx_strand_id
1 'polypeptide(L)' 'VIILEASLSFLGLGVQPPTASWGSMVSDGRAFILEAWWVSTFPGIAILLLVLAINVASQGLRDAFDPRFSE' A
#
# COMPACT_ATOMS: atom_id res chain seq x y z
N VAL A 1 2.82 6.69 -6.66
CA VAL A 1 1.60 6.21 -7.35
C VAL A 1 0.76 5.31 -6.46
N ILE A 2 1.30 4.20 -5.93
CA ILE A 2 0.54 3.22 -5.12
C ILE A 2 -0.12 3.83 -3.88
N ILE A 3 0.60 4.62 -3.06
CA ILE A 3 0.02 5.24 -1.86
C ILE A 3 -1.08 6.25 -2.21
N LEU A 4 -0.88 7.01 -3.30
CA LEU A 4 -1.85 8.01 -3.75
C LEU A 4 -3.13 7.34 -4.27
N GLU A 5 -2.99 6.30 -5.10
CA GLU A 5 -4.11 5.50 -5.60
C GLU A 5 -4.87 4.83 -4.44
N ALA A 6 -4.16 4.17 -3.51
CA ALA A 6 -4.77 3.58 -2.34
C ALA A 6 -5.50 4.61 -1.45
N SER A 7 -4.94 5.82 -1.30
CA SER A 7 -5.57 6.91 -0.54
C SER A 7 -6.84 7.43 -1.21
N LEU A 8 -6.82 7.62 -2.53
CA LEU A 8 -7.98 8.02 -3.32
C LEU A 8 -9.06 6.93 -3.31
N SER A 9 -8.67 5.66 -3.49
CA SER A 9 -9.55 4.50 -3.42
C SER A 9 -10.18 4.34 -2.02
N PHE A 10 -9.43 4.63 -0.95
CA PHE A 10 -9.96 4.67 0.41
C PHE A 10 -10.98 5.80 0.63
N LEU A 11 -10.78 6.96 -0.01
CA LEU A 11 -11.72 8.08 0.03
C LEU A 11 -12.93 7.89 -0.91
N GLY A 12 -13.03 6.77 -1.62
CA GLY A 12 -14.10 6.49 -2.60
C GLY A 12 -13.94 7.24 -3.93
N LEU A 13 -12.80 7.89 -4.14
CA LEU A 13 -12.46 8.64 -5.36
C LEU A 13 -11.51 7.86 -6.29
N GLY A 14 -11.18 6.62 -5.92
CA GLY A 14 -10.29 5.76 -6.69
C GLY A 14 -11.04 4.78 -7.59
N VAL A 15 -10.49 3.60 -7.79
CA VAL A 15 -10.97 2.65 -8.79
C VAL A 15 -12.41 2.20 -8.47
N GLN A 16 -13.34 2.47 -9.39
CA GLN A 16 -14.75 2.12 -9.24
C GLN A 16 -14.96 0.61 -9.44
N PRO A 17 -15.95 0.00 -8.74
CA PRO A 17 -16.37 -1.38 -9.02
C PRO A 17 -16.66 -1.57 -10.51
N PRO A 18 -16.33 -2.71 -11.15
CA PRO A 18 -16.02 -4.04 -10.59
C PRO A 18 -14.53 -4.31 -10.32
N THR A 19 -13.65 -3.35 -10.58
CA THR A 19 -12.20 -3.56 -10.52
C THR A 19 -11.74 -3.41 -9.07
N ALA A 20 -11.26 -4.51 -8.47
CA ALA A 20 -10.90 -4.50 -7.06
C ALA A 20 -9.51 -3.84 -6.86
N SER A 21 -9.45 -2.81 -6.02
CA SER A 21 -8.21 -2.16 -5.58
C SER A 21 -7.97 -2.41 -4.09
N TRP A 22 -6.72 -2.40 -3.64
CA TRP A 22 -6.43 -2.60 -2.21
C TRP A 22 -7.00 -1.47 -1.35
N GLY A 23 -7.01 -0.22 -1.85
CA GLY A 23 -7.61 0.91 -1.14
C GLY A 23 -9.15 0.83 -1.03
N SER A 24 -9.83 0.36 -2.08
CA SER A 24 -11.29 0.18 -2.05
C SER A 24 -11.69 -0.97 -1.12
N MET A 25 -10.92 -2.06 -1.07
CA MET A 25 -11.16 -3.16 -0.12
C MET A 25 -11.07 -2.70 1.36
N VAL A 26 -10.15 -1.78 1.68
CA VAL A 26 -10.07 -1.18 3.03
C VAL A 26 -11.30 -0.32 3.33
N SER A 27 -11.78 0.45 2.34
CA SER A 27 -13.00 1.25 2.47
C SER A 27 -14.24 0.38 2.68
N ASP A 28 -14.44 -0.61 1.81
CA ASP A 28 -15.59 -1.53 1.84
C ASP A 28 -15.60 -2.37 3.12
N GLY A 29 -14.42 -2.79 3.57
CA GLY A 29 -14.24 -3.53 4.80
C GLY A 29 -14.70 -2.78 6.05
N ARG A 30 -14.83 -1.43 6.05
CA ARG A 30 -15.38 -0.67 7.20
C ARG A 30 -16.81 -1.10 7.55
N ALA A 31 -17.63 -1.41 6.55
CA ALA A 31 -19.01 -1.86 6.77
C ALA A 31 -19.06 -3.26 7.39
N PHE A 32 -18.03 -4.07 7.14
CA PHE A 32 -17.91 -5.46 7.59
C PHE A 32 -16.89 -5.64 8.72
N ILE A 33 -16.42 -4.58 9.38
CA ILE A 33 -15.40 -4.69 10.45
C ILE A 33 -15.84 -5.65 11.57
N LEU A 34 -17.14 -5.68 11.90
CA LEU A 34 -17.66 -6.52 12.98
C LEU A 34 -17.93 -7.97 12.56
N GLU A 35 -18.07 -8.26 11.27
CA GLU A 35 -18.33 -9.62 10.75
C GLU A 35 -17.11 -10.25 10.07
N ALA A 36 -16.38 -9.45 9.28
CA ALA A 36 -15.29 -9.87 8.41
C ALA A 36 -14.13 -8.85 8.46
N TRP A 37 -13.61 -8.59 9.66
CA TRP A 37 -12.48 -7.68 9.91
C TRP A 37 -11.26 -7.91 9.01
N TRP A 38 -11.05 -9.17 8.58
CA TRP A 38 -9.96 -9.54 7.69
C TRP A 38 -10.02 -8.89 6.31
N VAL A 39 -11.23 -8.52 5.83
CA VAL A 39 -11.44 -7.89 4.52
C VAL A 39 -10.78 -6.52 4.44
N SER A 40 -10.76 -5.76 5.54
CA SER A 40 -10.02 -4.48 5.63
C SER A 40 -8.56 -4.65 6.03
N THR A 41 -8.26 -5.66 6.85
CA THR A 41 -6.94 -5.80 7.48
C THR A 41 -5.88 -6.33 6.52
N PHE A 42 -6.20 -7.35 5.71
CA PHE A 42 -5.23 -7.94 4.77
C PHE A 42 -4.73 -6.96 3.70
N PRO A 43 -5.60 -6.20 3.00
CA PRO A 43 -5.14 -5.21 2.03
C PRO A 43 -4.31 -4.10 2.69
N GLY A 44 -4.68 -3.67 3.90
CA GLY A 44 -3.91 -2.70 4.67
C GLY A 44 -2.48 -3.18 5.00
N ILE A 45 -2.35 -4.43 5.47
CA ILE A 45 -1.04 -5.04 5.73
C ILE A 45 -0.24 -5.21 4.45
N ALA A 46 -0.89 -5.59 3.34
CA ALA A 46 -0.21 -5.75 2.06
C ALA A 46 0.36 -4.41 1.55
N ILE A 47 -0.39 -3.30 1.65
CA ILE A 47 0.11 -1.95 1.34
C ILE A 47 1.30 -1.62 2.24
N LEU A 48 1.20 -1.87 3.55
CA LEU A 48 2.27 -1.59 4.51
C LEU A 48 3.57 -2.32 4.15
N LEU A 49 3.49 -3.63 3.93
CA LEU A 49 4.64 -4.46 3.58
C LEU A 49 5.26 -4.04 2.25
N LEU A 50 4.44 -3.70 1.26
CA LEU A 50 4.92 -3.26 -0.04
C LEU A 50 5.69 -1.93 0.07
N VAL A 51 5.15 -0.97 0.84
CA VAL A 51 5.82 0.31 1.09
C VAL A 51 7.12 0.11 1.85
N LEU A 52 7.14 -0.74 2.88
CA LEU A 52 8.35 -1.07 3.64
C LEU A 52 9.41 -1.74 2.76
N ALA A 53 9.03 -2.72 1.95
CA ALA A 53 9.93 -3.41 1.05
C ALA A 53 10.56 -2.44 0.03
N ILE A 54 9.76 -1.56 -0.58
CA ILE A 54 10.27 -0.53 -1.49
C ILE A 54 11.16 0.46 -0.74
N ASN A 55 10.80 0.85 0.48
CA ASN A 55 11.59 1.78 1.28
C ASN A 55 12.98 1.21 1.60
N VAL A 56 13.05 -0.02 2.08
CA VAL A 56 14.32 -0.72 2.35
C VAL A 56 15.10 -0.96 1.06
N ALA A 57 14.44 -1.43 0.00
CA ALA A 57 15.09 -1.64 -1.30
C ALA A 57 15.66 -0.33 -1.86
N SER A 58 14.95 0.80 -1.67
CA SER A 58 15.43 2.11 -2.11
C SER A 58 16.68 2.55 -1.35
N GLN A 59 16.77 2.25 -0.05
CA GLN A 59 17.96 2.51 0.76
C GLN A 59 19.13 1.64 0.30
N GLY A 60 18.93 0.33 0.17
CA GLY A 60 19.96 -0.59 -0.30
C GLY A 60 20.45 -0.30 -1.72
N LEU A 61 19.54 0.14 -2.61
CA LEU A 61 19.92 0.63 -3.94
C LEU A 61 20.76 1.91 -3.84
N ARG A 62 20.39 2.85 -2.97
CA ARG A 62 21.15 4.09 -2.77
C ARG A 62 22.56 3.80 -2.26
N ASP A 63 22.68 2.91 -1.29
CA ASP A 63 23.96 2.55 -0.68
C ASP A 63 24.87 1.81 -1.68
N ALA A 64 24.30 0.93 -2.52
CA ALA A 64 25.04 0.25 -3.57
C ALA A 64 25.52 1.18 -4.71
N PHE A 65 24.81 2.28 -4.93
CA PHE A 65 25.13 3.28 -5.97
C PHE A 65 25.80 4.55 -5.40
N ASP A 66 26.12 4.61 -4.11
CA ASP A 66 26.82 5.74 -3.48
C ASP A 66 28.35 5.61 -3.72
N PRO A 67 28.98 6.47 -4.54
CA PRO A 67 30.39 6.35 -4.92
C PRO A 67 31.38 6.84 -3.84
N ARG A 68 30.92 7.06 -2.60
CA ARG A 68 31.71 7.65 -1.50
C ARG A 68 32.67 6.71 -0.77
N PHE A 69 32.92 5.50 -1.29
CA PHE A 69 33.92 4.57 -0.75
C PHE A 69 35.27 4.59 -1.50
N SER A 70 35.55 5.65 -2.27
CA SER A 70 36.77 5.81 -3.07
C SER A 70 37.64 6.99 -2.60
N GLU A 71 37.78 7.21 -1.29
CA GLU A 71 38.89 8.00 -0.72
C GLU A 71 39.73 7.14 0.22
#